data_AF-R1DBR1-F1
#
_entry.id   AF-R1DBR1-F1
#
_cell.length_a   1.000
_cell.length_b   1.000
_cell.length_c   1.000
_cell.angle_alpha   90.00
_cell.angle_beta   90.00
_cell.angle_gamma   90.00
#
_symmetry.space_group_name_H-M   'P 1'
#
loop_
_entity.id
_entity.type
_entity.pdbx_description
1 polymer ?
#
loop_
_entity_poly.entity_id
_entity_poly.type
_entity_poly.pdbx_seq_one_letter_code
_entity_poly.pdbx_strand_id
1 'polypeptide(L)'
;MQKHSGRGVFCCLMTAALPVVLYMASDPHTDPNRRLLRMQQLIQFPLQVRLIDHVSLHQPAGYELTTIPLEIQQVLAALVDDALGAGHVGAPFHHHVVDGRATALPLPRNLAALLRALMQPKLEEFCGCALQNGIVHGIRVYHPGALLLPHADWPHAWVVSATLNVRRNALMYEASRLLHSRPEPLRGGVYAAVFIGFTPVGYPNIPSAGIATRVIVTSVMGMQQLGLRLGVL
;
A
#
# COMPACT_ATOMS: atom_id res chain seq x y z
N MET A 1 -10.52 -34.02 23.75
CA MET A 1 -11.11 -33.50 22.49
C MET A 1 -10.68 -32.04 22.36
N GLN A 2 -10.33 -31.59 21.14
CA GLN A 2 -9.87 -30.24 20.74
C GLN A 2 -8.41 -29.89 21.07
N LYS A 3 -7.65 -29.23 20.20
CA LYS A 3 -7.53 -29.24 18.73
C LYS A 3 -6.22 -28.47 18.49
N HIS A 4 -5.28 -29.06 17.77
CA HIS A 4 -4.10 -28.37 17.26
C HIS A 4 -4.52 -27.37 16.15
N SER A 5 -4.05 -26.12 16.23
CA SER A 5 -3.71 -25.24 15.12
C SER A 5 -2.93 -24.05 15.71
N GLY A 6 -1.92 -23.45 15.12
CA GLY A 6 -1.26 -23.57 13.83
C GLY A 6 -0.32 -22.38 13.77
N ARG A 7 0.96 -22.62 13.48
CA ARG A 7 1.99 -21.58 13.34
C ARG A 7 1.60 -20.57 12.27
N GLY A 8 1.83 -19.30 12.56
CA GLY A 8 1.78 -18.17 11.64
C GLY A 8 2.35 -16.94 12.31
N VAL A 9 3.66 -16.94 12.54
CA VAL A 9 4.40 -15.81 13.12
C VAL A 9 4.35 -14.65 12.13
N PHE A 10 3.44 -13.70 12.33
CA PHE A 10 3.56 -12.35 11.77
C PHE A 10 4.17 -11.48 12.86
N CYS A 11 5.47 -11.20 12.71
CA CYS A 11 6.23 -10.35 13.62
C CYS A 11 5.75 -8.90 13.42
N CYS A 12 4.90 -8.44 14.33
CA CYS A 12 4.58 -7.05 14.53
C CYS A 12 5.21 -6.66 15.87
N LEU A 13 6.36 -5.97 15.83
CA LEU A 13 6.93 -5.14 16.91
C LEU A 13 8.30 -4.62 16.48
N MET A 14 8.46 -3.29 16.43
CA MET A 14 9.52 -2.52 17.11
C MET A 14 9.64 -1.10 16.51
N THR A 15 9.38 -0.09 17.35
CA THR A 15 9.92 1.30 17.32
C THR A 15 10.30 1.89 15.95
N ALA A 16 9.44 2.77 15.44
CA ALA A 16 9.34 3.27 14.06
C ALA A 16 10.52 4.05 13.43
N ALA A 17 11.74 4.02 13.98
CA ALA A 17 12.87 4.76 13.40
C ALA A 17 14.14 3.92 13.14
N LEU A 18 14.52 3.01 14.05
CA LEU A 18 15.79 2.26 13.92
C LEU A 18 15.74 1.01 13.02
N PRO A 19 14.69 0.16 13.02
CA PRO A 19 14.71 -1.09 12.24
C PRO A 19 14.63 -0.84 10.72
N VAL A 20 14.06 0.30 10.31
CA VAL A 20 13.97 0.69 8.88
C VAL A 20 15.36 0.98 8.31
N VAL A 21 16.23 1.65 9.08
CA VAL A 21 17.60 1.94 8.67
C VAL A 21 18.44 0.66 8.57
N LEU A 22 18.27 -0.27 9.51
CA LEU A 22 19.01 -1.54 9.52
C LEU A 22 18.56 -2.52 8.42
N TYR A 23 17.26 -2.67 8.16
CA TYR A 23 16.78 -3.52 7.06
C TYR A 23 17.19 -2.96 5.69
N MET A 24 17.27 -1.64 5.55
CA MET A 24 17.77 -0.99 4.34
C MET A 24 19.29 -1.12 4.14
N ALA A 25 20.05 -1.46 5.18
CA ALA A 25 21.50 -1.61 5.15
C ALA A 25 21.99 -3.04 4.84
N SER A 26 21.14 -4.07 4.97
CA SER A 26 21.59 -5.47 5.02
C SER A 26 21.42 -6.30 3.73
N ASP A 27 20.90 -5.76 2.62
CA ASP A 27 20.78 -6.50 1.34
C ASP A 27 21.95 -6.13 0.38
N PRO A 28 22.92 -7.05 0.16
CA PRO A 28 24.11 -6.81 -0.66
C PRO A 28 23.88 -6.92 -2.19
N HIS A 29 22.67 -7.22 -2.67
CA HIS A 29 22.44 -7.38 -4.11
C HIS A 29 22.16 -6.06 -4.85
N THR A 30 23.01 -5.80 -5.85
CA THR A 30 23.19 -4.60 -6.67
C THR A 30 22.13 -4.43 -7.77
N ASP A 31 20.86 -4.37 -7.41
CA ASP A 31 19.84 -3.89 -8.35
C ASP A 31 19.75 -2.34 -8.26
N PRO A 32 20.10 -1.60 -9.32
CA PRO A 32 20.01 -0.13 -9.32
C PRO A 32 18.59 0.37 -9.06
N ASN A 33 17.54 -0.38 -9.44
CA ASN A 33 16.15 -0.03 -9.14
C ASN A 33 15.87 -0.09 -7.62
N ARG A 34 16.46 -1.06 -6.91
CA ARG A 34 16.35 -1.16 -5.44
C ARG A 34 17.04 -0.02 -4.70
N ARG A 35 18.08 0.60 -5.26
CA ARG A 35 18.74 1.78 -4.67
C ARG A 35 17.90 3.05 -4.85
N LEU A 36 17.28 3.19 -6.03
CA LEU A 36 16.44 4.33 -6.39
C LEU A 36 15.20 4.44 -5.48
N LEU A 37 14.52 3.31 -5.28
CA LEU A 37 13.36 3.20 -4.40
C LEU A 37 13.72 3.42 -2.92
N ARG A 38 14.93 3.00 -2.48
CA ARG A 38 15.46 3.29 -1.14
C ARG A 38 15.66 4.80 -0.91
N MET A 39 16.24 5.52 -1.86
CA MET A 39 16.42 6.98 -1.75
C MET A 39 15.09 7.74 -1.74
N GLN A 40 14.15 7.35 -2.61
CA GLN A 40 12.81 7.92 -2.63
C GLN A 40 12.13 7.78 -1.25
N GLN A 41 12.27 6.62 -0.60
CA GLN A 41 11.69 6.35 0.71
C GLN A 41 12.36 7.11 1.84
N LEU A 42 13.70 7.21 1.84
CA LEU A 42 14.45 8.00 2.84
C LEU A 42 14.08 9.49 2.83
N ILE A 43 13.67 10.02 1.69
CA ILE A 43 13.21 11.41 1.54
C ILE A 43 11.71 11.53 1.86
N GLN A 44 10.89 10.60 1.37
CA GLN A 44 9.44 10.63 1.57
C GLN A 44 9.06 10.49 3.06
N PHE A 45 9.70 9.57 3.79
CA PHE A 45 9.28 9.21 5.14
C PHE A 45 9.37 10.38 6.15
N PRO A 46 10.51 11.11 6.25
CA PRO A 46 10.63 12.23 7.19
C PRO A 46 9.70 13.40 6.83
N LEU A 47 9.47 13.63 5.53
CA LEU A 47 8.55 14.66 5.06
C LEU A 47 7.08 14.25 5.33
N GLN A 48 6.72 12.99 5.12
CA GLN A 48 5.41 12.44 5.43
C GLN A 48 5.10 12.58 6.92
N VAL A 49 6.01 12.17 7.81
CA VAL A 49 5.81 12.26 9.26
C VAL A 49 5.47 13.69 9.69
N ARG A 50 6.24 14.70 9.25
CA ARG A 50 5.98 16.11 9.59
C ARG A 50 4.68 16.67 9.04
N LEU A 51 4.19 16.14 7.92
CA LEU A 51 2.93 16.59 7.30
C LEU A 51 1.70 16.01 7.99
N ILE A 52 1.85 14.90 8.71
CA ILE A 52 0.74 14.13 9.27
C ILE A 52 0.54 14.37 10.77
N ASP A 53 1.41 15.17 11.42
CA ASP A 53 1.29 15.57 12.83
C ASP A 53 -0.05 16.28 13.18
N HIS A 54 -0.81 16.71 12.16
CA HIS A 54 -2.12 17.37 12.33
C HIS A 54 -3.34 16.44 12.24
N VAL A 55 -3.16 15.16 11.90
CA VAL A 55 -4.28 14.21 11.85
C VAL A 55 -4.33 13.44 13.17
N SER A 56 -5.33 13.75 14.00
CA SER A 56 -5.67 12.92 15.15
C SER A 56 -6.11 11.55 14.63
N LEU A 57 -5.36 10.51 14.95
CA LEU A 57 -5.70 9.14 14.57
C LEU A 57 -5.78 8.30 15.84
N HIS A 58 -6.94 7.69 16.05
CA HIS A 58 -7.31 7.04 17.31
C HIS A 58 -6.67 5.65 17.51
N GLN A 59 -5.83 5.19 16.59
CA GLN A 59 -5.38 3.79 16.52
C GLN A 59 -3.88 3.66 16.81
N PRO A 60 -3.48 3.19 18.02
CA PRO A 60 -2.08 3.13 18.42
C PRO A 60 -1.21 2.22 17.52
N ALA A 61 -1.82 1.22 16.88
CA ALA A 61 -1.14 0.31 15.97
C ALA A 61 -1.02 0.87 14.54
N GLY A 62 -1.78 1.90 14.18
CA GLY A 62 -1.88 2.44 12.83
C GLY A 62 -2.61 1.54 11.82
N TYR A 63 -3.18 0.41 12.27
CA TYR A 63 -3.99 -0.50 11.45
C TYR A 63 -5.00 -1.29 12.26
N GLU A 64 -6.02 -1.80 11.58
CA GLU A 64 -7.05 -2.68 12.10
C GLU A 64 -7.43 -3.74 11.07
N LEU A 65 -7.58 -5.00 11.51
CA LEU A 65 -8.11 -6.08 10.68
C LEU A 65 -9.62 -6.18 10.88
N THR A 66 -10.38 -6.16 9.79
CA THR A 66 -11.84 -6.27 9.83
C THR A 66 -12.36 -7.25 8.79
N THR A 67 -13.57 -7.76 8.99
CA THR A 67 -14.22 -8.65 8.03
C THR A 67 -15.01 -7.85 7.00
N ILE A 68 -14.96 -8.29 5.75
CA ILE A 68 -15.80 -7.77 4.66
C ILE A 68 -17.07 -8.64 4.61
N PRO A 69 -18.26 -8.08 4.27
CA PRO A 69 -19.45 -8.88 4.01
C PRO A 69 -19.17 -10.01 3.02
N LEU A 70 -19.70 -11.21 3.30
CA LEU A 70 -19.40 -12.43 2.56
C LEU A 70 -19.80 -12.29 1.08
N GLU A 71 -20.92 -11.62 0.81
CA GLU A 71 -21.45 -11.40 -0.52
C GLU A 71 -20.48 -10.57 -1.37
N ILE A 72 -19.89 -9.53 -0.78
CA ILE A 72 -18.87 -8.71 -1.44
C ILE A 72 -17.61 -9.52 -1.72
N GLN A 73 -17.17 -10.33 -0.74
CA GLN A 73 -16.01 -11.18 -0.89
C GLN A 73 -16.22 -12.21 -2.03
N GLN A 74 -17.41 -12.82 -2.10
CA GLN A 74 -17.78 -13.76 -3.16
C GLN A 74 -17.80 -13.12 -4.54
N VAL A 75 -18.39 -11.92 -4.67
CA VAL A 75 -18.40 -11.17 -5.95
C VAL A 75 -16.99 -10.84 -6.40
N LEU A 76 -16.12 -10.38 -5.49
CA LEU A 76 -14.72 -10.09 -5.82
C LEU A 76 -13.96 -11.37 -6.20
N ALA A 77 -14.22 -12.49 -5.52
CA ALA A 77 -13.58 -13.76 -5.82
C ALA A 77 -13.96 -14.25 -7.21
N ALA A 78 -15.24 -14.24 -7.54
CA ALA A 78 -15.75 -14.62 -8.86
C ALA A 78 -15.11 -13.79 -9.98
N LEU A 79 -15.02 -12.45 -9.80
CA LEU A 79 -14.36 -11.57 -10.79
C LEU A 79 -12.90 -11.94 -11.04
N VAL A 80 -12.16 -12.31 -9.99
CA VAL A 80 -10.77 -12.73 -10.11
C VAL A 80 -10.66 -14.12 -10.73
N ASP A 81 -11.51 -15.06 -10.33
CA ASP A 81 -11.53 -16.42 -10.84
C ASP A 81 -11.87 -16.45 -12.34
N ASP A 82 -12.90 -15.70 -12.76
CA ASP A 82 -13.29 -15.57 -14.17
C ASP A 82 -12.14 -14.98 -15.01
N ALA A 83 -11.50 -13.92 -14.51
CA ALA A 83 -10.38 -13.29 -15.21
C ALA A 83 -9.20 -14.26 -15.36
N LEU A 84 -8.82 -14.97 -14.30
CA LEU A 84 -7.72 -15.93 -14.33
C LEU A 84 -8.05 -17.15 -15.21
N GLY A 85 -9.28 -17.66 -15.13
CA GLY A 85 -9.76 -18.78 -15.93
C GLY A 85 -9.82 -18.46 -17.43
N ALA A 86 -10.15 -17.22 -17.79
CA ALA A 86 -10.14 -16.73 -19.17
C ALA A 86 -8.72 -16.40 -19.69
N GLY A 87 -7.67 -16.60 -18.89
CA GLY A 87 -6.30 -16.20 -19.23
C GLY A 87 -6.10 -14.68 -19.30
N HIS A 88 -7.06 -13.89 -18.78
CA HIS A 88 -6.92 -12.44 -18.71
C HIS A 88 -5.82 -12.08 -17.73
N VAL A 89 -4.72 -11.59 -18.28
CA VAL A 89 -3.55 -11.23 -17.52
C VAL A 89 -3.58 -9.80 -16.99
N GLY A 90 -4.65 -9.04 -17.21
CA GLY A 90 -4.75 -7.64 -16.77
C GLY A 90 -3.64 -6.74 -17.36
N ALA A 91 -3.67 -5.45 -17.02
CA ALA A 91 -2.56 -4.55 -17.36
C ALA A 91 -1.38 -4.80 -16.40
N PRO A 92 -0.12 -4.77 -16.86
CA PRO A 92 1.04 -4.81 -15.96
C PRO A 92 0.95 -3.73 -14.88
N PHE A 93 1.25 -4.11 -13.63
CA PHE A 93 1.26 -3.19 -12.50
C PHE A 93 2.64 -3.21 -11.84
N HIS A 94 3.37 -2.10 -11.94
CA HIS A 94 4.78 -2.02 -11.50
C HIS A 94 5.00 -1.21 -10.21
N HIS A 95 3.96 -0.63 -9.61
CA HIS A 95 4.16 0.19 -8.40
C HIS A 95 4.69 -0.67 -7.25
N HIS A 96 5.92 -0.37 -6.84
CA HIS A 96 6.64 -1.00 -5.71
C HIS A 96 6.89 -2.51 -5.86
N VAL A 97 6.54 -3.11 -7.01
CA VAL A 97 6.83 -4.51 -7.34
C VAL A 97 8.19 -4.58 -8.00
N VAL A 98 9.15 -5.20 -7.33
CA VAL A 98 10.57 -5.20 -7.75
C VAL A 98 10.99 -6.53 -8.31
N ASP A 99 10.31 -7.60 -7.94
CA ASP A 99 10.52 -8.92 -8.50
C ASP A 99 9.17 -9.61 -8.70
N GLY A 100 9.12 -10.54 -9.64
CA GLY A 100 7.92 -11.24 -10.07
C GLY A 100 6.93 -10.36 -10.83
N ARG A 101 5.67 -10.81 -10.90
CA ARG A 101 4.62 -10.21 -11.73
C ARG A 101 3.44 -9.73 -10.89
N ALA A 102 2.96 -8.52 -11.17
CA ALA A 102 1.67 -8.05 -10.69
C ALA A 102 0.85 -7.45 -11.83
N THR A 103 -0.46 -7.59 -11.74
CA THR A 103 -1.39 -7.18 -12.79
C THR A 103 -2.58 -6.45 -12.18
N ALA A 104 -3.20 -5.55 -12.95
CA ALA A 104 -4.39 -4.82 -12.57
C ALA A 104 -5.58 -5.31 -13.39
N LEU A 105 -6.63 -5.74 -12.69
CA LEU A 105 -7.93 -6.05 -13.29
C LEU A 105 -8.89 -4.87 -13.09
N PRO A 106 -9.73 -4.57 -14.09
CA PRO A 106 -10.72 -3.53 -13.96
C PRO A 106 -11.75 -3.92 -12.88
N LEU A 107 -12.18 -2.93 -12.10
CA LEU A 107 -13.27 -3.09 -11.14
C LEU A 107 -14.53 -2.42 -11.72
N PRO A 108 -15.68 -3.12 -11.80
CA PRO A 108 -16.93 -2.52 -12.27
C PRO A 108 -17.29 -1.25 -11.48
N ARG A 109 -17.73 -0.20 -12.17
CA ARG A 109 -17.99 1.13 -11.56
C ARG A 109 -19.04 1.09 -10.44
N ASN A 110 -20.07 0.28 -10.61
CA ASN A 110 -21.10 0.05 -9.60
C ASN A 110 -20.54 -0.62 -8.34
N LEU A 111 -19.68 -1.64 -8.52
CA LEU A 111 -19.02 -2.31 -7.40
C LEU A 111 -18.03 -1.38 -6.70
N ALA A 112 -17.28 -0.57 -7.45
CA ALA A 112 -16.40 0.46 -6.89
C ALA A 112 -17.19 1.47 -6.03
N ALA A 113 -18.34 1.95 -6.52
CA ALA A 113 -19.19 2.88 -5.78
C ALA A 113 -19.76 2.24 -4.50
N LEU A 114 -20.19 0.97 -4.58
CA LEU A 114 -20.68 0.21 -3.43
C LEU A 114 -19.59 0.01 -2.37
N LEU A 115 -18.40 -0.43 -2.77
CA LEU A 115 -17.26 -0.60 -1.87
C LEU A 115 -16.86 0.70 -1.18
N ARG A 116 -16.87 1.83 -1.91
CA ARG A 116 -16.61 3.14 -1.33
C ARG A 116 -17.65 3.49 -0.26
N ALA A 117 -18.94 3.33 -0.57
CA ALA A 117 -20.02 3.63 0.36
C ALA A 117 -19.98 2.73 1.60
N LEU A 118 -19.61 1.46 1.44
CA LEU A 118 -19.44 0.51 2.54
C LEU A 118 -18.26 0.88 3.45
N MET A 119 -17.12 1.25 2.86
CA MET A 119 -15.87 1.42 3.59
C MET A 119 -15.71 2.80 4.20
N GLN A 120 -16.31 3.84 3.64
CA GLN A 120 -16.20 5.20 4.17
C GLN A 120 -16.57 5.29 5.66
N PRO A 121 -17.78 4.88 6.12
CA PRO A 121 -18.14 5.02 7.54
C PRO A 121 -17.23 4.19 8.46
N LYS A 122 -16.78 3.02 8.01
CA LYS A 122 -15.82 2.18 8.76
C LYS A 122 -14.47 2.88 8.92
N LEU A 123 -13.98 3.50 7.85
CA LEU A 123 -12.71 4.24 7.89
C LEU A 123 -12.81 5.52 8.70
N GLU A 124 -13.95 6.23 8.65
CA GLU A 124 -14.23 7.40 9.49
C GLU A 124 -14.26 7.04 10.98
N GLU A 125 -14.89 5.91 11.33
CA GLU A 125 -14.87 5.35 12.69
C GLU A 125 -13.44 5.00 13.13
N PHE A 126 -12.69 4.31 12.27
CA PHE A 126 -11.30 3.92 12.54
C PHE A 126 -10.36 5.11 12.75
N CYS A 127 -10.46 6.15 11.91
CA CYS A 127 -9.58 7.32 12.01
C CYS A 127 -10.12 8.40 12.94
N GLY A 128 -11.36 8.30 13.41
CA GLY A 128 -11.99 9.28 14.30
C GLY A 128 -12.25 10.66 13.65
N CYS A 129 -12.32 10.73 12.31
CA CYS A 129 -12.59 11.98 11.59
C CYS A 129 -13.34 11.74 10.28
N ALA A 130 -14.02 12.78 9.79
CA ALA A 130 -14.74 12.73 8.52
C ALA A 130 -13.78 12.61 7.33
N LEU A 131 -14.17 11.84 6.32
CA LEU A 131 -13.36 11.56 5.13
C LEU A 131 -14.01 12.11 3.85
N GLN A 132 -13.19 12.40 2.85
CA GLN A 132 -13.57 12.88 1.52
C GLN A 132 -12.72 12.24 0.42
N ASN A 133 -13.12 12.44 -0.83
CA ASN A 133 -12.37 12.03 -2.03
C ASN A 133 -12.03 10.54 -2.09
N GLY A 134 -12.97 9.68 -1.69
CA GLY A 134 -12.79 8.24 -1.73
C GLY A 134 -12.57 7.70 -3.15
N ILE A 135 -11.42 7.08 -3.40
CA ILE A 135 -11.11 6.44 -4.69
C ILE A 135 -10.89 4.95 -4.44
N VAL A 136 -11.55 4.16 -5.28
CA VAL A 136 -11.37 2.71 -5.33
C VAL A 136 -10.53 2.39 -6.54
N HIS A 137 -9.38 1.77 -6.30
CA HIS A 137 -8.52 1.28 -7.36
C HIS A 137 -9.06 -0.05 -7.92
N GLY A 138 -8.59 -0.42 -9.11
CA GLY A 138 -8.81 -1.76 -9.66
C GLY A 138 -8.27 -2.86 -8.74
N ILE A 139 -8.56 -4.10 -9.09
CA ILE A 139 -8.08 -5.26 -8.34
C ILE A 139 -6.61 -5.47 -8.71
N ARG A 140 -5.70 -5.39 -7.73
CA ARG A 140 -4.29 -5.76 -7.95
C ARG A 140 -4.14 -7.25 -7.69
N VAL A 141 -3.61 -7.98 -8.66
CA VAL A 141 -3.31 -9.41 -8.59
C VAL A 141 -1.80 -9.59 -8.60
N TYR A 142 -1.27 -10.10 -7.51
CA TYR A 142 0.13 -10.46 -7.36
C TYR A 142 0.29 -11.95 -7.65
N HIS A 143 1.18 -12.26 -8.59
CA HIS A 143 1.47 -13.62 -9.02
C HIS A 143 2.58 -14.24 -8.18
N PRO A 144 2.76 -15.57 -8.22
CA PRO A 144 3.84 -16.24 -7.49
C PRO A 144 5.19 -15.61 -7.81
N GLY A 145 6.03 -15.45 -6.78
CA GLY A 145 7.32 -14.75 -6.87
C GLY A 145 7.24 -13.23 -6.72
N ALA A 146 6.05 -12.63 -6.73
CA ALA A 146 5.94 -11.17 -6.62
C ALA A 146 6.47 -10.66 -5.27
N LEU A 147 7.39 -9.70 -5.31
CA LEU A 147 7.98 -9.03 -4.14
C LEU A 147 7.54 -7.57 -4.10
N LEU A 148 7.10 -7.09 -2.93
CA LEU A 148 6.64 -5.71 -2.74
C LEU A 148 7.57 -5.00 -1.76
N LEU A 149 8.24 -3.93 -2.21
CA LEU A 149 9.12 -3.19 -1.33
C LEU A 149 8.36 -2.53 -0.18
N PRO A 150 9.02 -2.31 0.97
CA PRO A 150 8.51 -1.44 2.02
C PRO A 150 8.16 -0.07 1.46
N HIS A 151 6.96 0.44 1.67
CA HIS A 151 6.55 1.78 1.29
C HIS A 151 5.45 2.29 2.24
N ALA A 152 5.24 3.60 2.24
CA ALA A 152 4.03 4.23 2.75
C ALA A 152 3.32 4.91 1.57
N ASP A 153 2.01 5.00 1.63
CA ASP A 153 1.23 5.65 0.59
C ASP A 153 1.42 7.17 0.60
N TRP A 154 1.07 7.80 -0.53
CA TRP A 154 1.32 9.22 -0.72
C TRP A 154 0.41 10.07 0.16
N PRO A 155 0.96 11.03 0.94
CA PRO A 155 0.21 11.80 1.94
C PRO A 155 -0.77 12.80 1.32
N HIS A 156 -0.72 13.01 0.01
CA HIS A 156 -1.60 13.93 -0.72
C HIS A 156 -2.76 13.22 -1.43
N ALA A 157 -2.83 11.89 -1.35
CA ALA A 157 -3.84 11.11 -2.07
C ALA A 157 -4.53 10.09 -1.16
N TRP A 158 -3.77 9.35 -0.35
CA TRP A 158 -4.26 8.18 0.39
C TRP A 158 -3.78 8.25 1.84
N VAL A 159 -4.42 9.08 2.65
CA VAL A 159 -4.03 9.28 4.05
C VAL A 159 -4.57 8.14 4.91
N VAL A 160 -5.82 7.76 4.67
CA VAL A 160 -6.51 6.65 5.35
C VAL A 160 -7.01 5.69 4.28
N SER A 161 -6.67 4.40 4.39
CA SER A 161 -6.99 3.42 3.34
C SER A 161 -7.45 2.08 3.91
N ALA A 162 -8.06 1.29 3.03
CA ALA A 162 -8.34 -0.12 3.24
C ALA A 162 -7.80 -0.96 2.08
N THR A 163 -7.16 -2.08 2.42
CA THR A 163 -6.84 -3.17 1.49
C THR A 163 -7.84 -4.30 1.73
N LEU A 164 -8.71 -4.53 0.75
CA LEU A 164 -9.72 -5.58 0.78
C LEU A 164 -9.18 -6.83 0.11
N ASN A 165 -8.76 -7.82 0.89
CA ASN A 165 -8.34 -9.10 0.33
C ASN A 165 -9.56 -9.83 -0.26
N VAL A 166 -9.44 -10.24 -1.52
CA VAL A 166 -10.52 -10.89 -2.26
C VAL A 166 -10.98 -12.21 -1.63
N ARG A 167 -10.13 -12.91 -0.88
CA ARG A 167 -10.44 -14.22 -0.28
C ARG A 167 -10.22 -14.27 1.25
N ARG A 168 -9.96 -13.13 1.89
CA ARG A 168 -9.69 -13.04 3.33
C ARG A 168 -10.31 -11.77 3.91
N ASN A 169 -9.75 -11.31 5.03
CA ASN A 169 -10.16 -10.10 5.74
C ASN A 169 -9.69 -8.83 5.03
N ALA A 170 -10.33 -7.71 5.36
CA ALA A 170 -9.84 -6.37 5.06
C ALA A 170 -8.80 -5.94 6.10
N LEU A 171 -7.84 -5.14 5.64
CA LEU A 171 -6.92 -4.39 6.48
C LEU A 171 -7.20 -2.90 6.29
N MET A 172 -7.62 -2.22 7.35
CA MET A 172 -7.74 -0.76 7.40
C MET A 172 -6.47 -0.21 8.02
N TYR A 173 -5.94 0.89 7.48
CA TYR A 173 -4.64 1.39 7.92
C TYR A 173 -4.43 2.87 7.58
N GLU A 174 -3.56 3.48 8.38
CA GLU A 174 -3.05 4.83 8.18
C GLU A 174 -2.02 4.81 7.05
N ALA A 175 -2.51 4.81 5.83
CA ALA A 175 -1.73 4.51 4.64
C ALA A 175 -0.49 5.38 4.44
N SER A 176 -0.57 6.66 4.78
CA SER A 176 0.56 7.58 4.68
C SER A 176 1.54 7.54 5.85
N ARG A 177 1.23 6.80 6.93
CA ARG A 177 2.06 6.65 8.14
C ARG A 177 2.61 5.24 8.32
N LEU A 178 1.87 4.23 7.88
CA LEU A 178 2.19 2.83 8.07
C LEU A 178 3.11 2.34 6.95
N LEU A 179 4.38 2.10 7.29
CA LEU A 179 5.29 1.38 6.41
C LEU A 179 4.78 -0.06 6.23
N HIS A 180 4.52 -0.45 5.00
CA HIS A 180 4.02 -1.78 4.67
C HIS A 180 4.80 -2.38 3.49
N SER A 181 4.99 -3.70 3.51
CA SER A 181 5.85 -4.41 2.57
C SER A 181 5.40 -5.86 2.38
N ARG A 182 5.95 -6.51 1.34
CA ARG A 182 6.03 -7.97 1.24
C ARG A 182 7.49 -8.34 0.96
N PRO A 183 8.31 -8.54 2.01
CA PRO A 183 9.76 -8.69 1.87
C PRO A 183 10.16 -10.06 1.31
N GLU A 184 9.31 -11.08 1.51
CA GLU A 184 9.50 -12.39 0.90
C GLU A 184 8.69 -12.52 -0.40
N PRO A 185 9.24 -13.18 -1.45
CA PRO A 185 8.47 -13.48 -2.65
C PRO A 185 7.16 -14.21 -2.33
N LEU A 186 6.08 -13.85 -3.02
CA LEU A 186 4.79 -14.50 -2.82
C LEU A 186 4.91 -16.01 -3.10
N ARG A 187 4.67 -16.83 -2.09
CA ARG A 187 4.71 -18.29 -2.21
C ARG A 187 3.31 -18.84 -2.47
N GLY A 188 3.22 -19.89 -3.28
CA GLY A 188 1.96 -20.59 -3.55
C GLY A 188 1.17 -19.92 -4.68
N GLY A 189 -0.13 -19.72 -4.45
CA GLY A 189 -1.05 -19.15 -5.46
C GLY A 189 -0.99 -17.64 -5.58
N VAL A 190 -2.02 -17.08 -6.24
CA VAL A 190 -2.16 -15.63 -6.42
C VAL A 190 -2.70 -14.95 -5.16
N TYR A 191 -2.29 -13.70 -4.95
CA TYR A 191 -2.89 -12.79 -3.96
C TYR A 191 -3.60 -11.67 -4.71
N ALA A 192 -4.88 -11.43 -4.40
CA ALA A 192 -5.67 -10.38 -5.03
C ALA A 192 -6.30 -9.47 -3.97
N ALA A 193 -6.23 -8.15 -4.20
CA ALA A 193 -6.83 -7.18 -3.31
C ALA A 193 -7.33 -5.93 -4.04
N VAL A 194 -8.40 -5.33 -3.51
CA VAL A 194 -8.89 -4.00 -3.88
C VAL A 194 -8.34 -2.98 -2.89
N PHE A 195 -7.88 -1.84 -3.40
CA PHE A 195 -7.33 -0.75 -2.58
C PHE A 195 -8.27 0.43 -2.63
N ILE A 196 -8.63 0.95 -1.46
CA ILE A 196 -9.52 2.09 -1.32
C ILE A 196 -8.81 3.11 -0.44
N GLY A 197 -8.70 4.34 -0.92
CA GLY A 197 -8.07 5.41 -0.17
C GLY A 197 -8.97 6.63 -0.05
N PHE A 198 -8.85 7.32 1.09
CA PHE A 198 -9.56 8.53 1.43
C PHE A 198 -8.59 9.59 1.97
N THR A 199 -9.07 10.84 1.97
CA THR A 199 -8.39 11.98 2.57
C THR A 199 -9.29 12.59 3.65
N PRO A 200 -8.77 12.96 4.84
CA PRO A 200 -9.57 13.66 5.84
C PRO A 200 -10.18 14.97 5.32
N VAL A 201 -11.37 15.30 5.81
CA VAL A 201 -11.99 16.61 5.54
C VAL A 201 -11.11 17.70 6.15
N GLY A 202 -10.85 18.75 5.39
CA GLY A 202 -9.97 19.84 5.82
C GLY A 202 -8.48 19.46 5.83
N TYR A 203 -8.12 18.23 5.43
CA TYR A 203 -6.71 17.89 5.23
C TYR A 203 -6.13 18.85 4.17
N PRO A 204 -4.97 19.47 4.44
CA PRO A 204 -4.41 20.44 3.52
C PRO A 204 -4.29 19.81 2.14
N ASN A 205 -4.89 20.44 1.13
CA ASN A 205 -4.45 20.17 -0.22
C ASN A 205 -3.05 20.75 -0.29
N ILE A 206 -2.02 19.90 -0.25
CA ILE A 206 -0.64 20.36 -0.30
C ILE A 206 -0.16 20.27 -1.75
N PRO A 207 -0.43 21.26 -2.61
CA PRO A 207 0.11 21.28 -3.96
C PRO A 207 1.65 21.24 -3.93
N SER A 208 2.27 21.78 -2.87
CA SER A 208 3.72 21.83 -2.68
C SER A 208 4.36 20.58 -2.10
N ALA A 209 3.68 19.71 -1.34
CA ALA A 209 4.25 18.40 -0.98
C ALA A 209 4.18 17.47 -2.19
N GLY A 210 3.15 17.60 -3.03
CA GLY A 210 3.10 16.94 -4.33
C GLY A 210 4.24 17.41 -5.23
N ILE A 211 4.39 18.71 -5.48
CA ILE A 211 5.42 19.24 -6.39
C ILE A 211 6.81 19.16 -5.79
N ALA A 212 7.08 19.56 -4.55
CA ALA A 212 8.43 19.48 -3.97
C ALA A 212 8.87 18.02 -3.79
N THR A 213 7.99 17.13 -3.30
CA THR A 213 8.33 15.70 -3.25
C THR A 213 8.48 15.13 -4.66
N ARG A 214 7.60 15.47 -5.61
CA ARG A 214 7.75 15.02 -7.01
C ARG A 214 8.99 15.63 -7.66
N VAL A 215 9.36 16.87 -7.40
CA VAL A 215 10.56 17.53 -7.93
C VAL A 215 11.78 16.90 -7.31
N ILE A 216 11.85 16.73 -6.00
CA ILE A 216 12.97 16.05 -5.35
C ILE A 216 13.09 14.61 -5.87
N VAL A 217 12.00 13.85 -5.93
CA VAL A 217 12.00 12.49 -6.48
C VAL A 217 12.36 12.48 -7.96
N THR A 218 11.78 13.36 -8.78
CA THR A 218 12.06 13.45 -10.24
C THR A 218 13.48 13.93 -10.52
N SER A 219 14.01 14.86 -9.74
CA SER A 219 15.39 15.34 -9.84
C SER A 219 16.38 14.26 -9.41
N VAL A 220 16.10 13.49 -8.36
CA VAL A 220 16.89 12.31 -7.99
C VAL A 220 16.86 11.26 -9.12
N MET A 221 15.69 10.98 -9.69
CA MET A 221 15.54 10.06 -10.82
C MET A 221 16.27 10.55 -12.08
N GLY A 222 16.18 11.85 -12.40
CA GLY A 222 16.79 12.48 -13.58
C GLY A 222 18.31 12.61 -13.50
N MET A 223 18.86 12.96 -12.33
CA MET A 223 20.32 12.99 -12.12
C MET A 223 20.94 11.59 -12.29
N GLN A 224 20.24 10.53 -11.90
CA GLN A 224 20.74 9.16 -12.06
C GLN A 224 20.62 8.60 -13.48
N GLN A 225 19.60 8.98 -14.27
CA GLN A 225 19.54 8.66 -15.70
C GLN A 225 20.71 9.29 -16.49
N LEU A 226 21.26 10.39 -15.98
CA LEU A 226 22.44 11.07 -16.50
C LEU A 226 23.76 10.57 -15.88
N GLY A 227 23.72 9.55 -15.02
CA GLY A 227 24.92 8.99 -14.36
C GLY A 227 25.54 9.87 -13.28
N LEU A 228 24.86 10.94 -12.84
CA LEU A 228 25.36 11.88 -11.85
C LEU A 228 25.08 11.34 -10.44
N ARG A 229 26.11 11.36 -9.58
CA ARG A 229 26.00 11.00 -8.16
C ARG A 229 25.67 12.25 -7.35
N LEU A 230 24.65 12.20 -6.49
CA LEU A 230 24.52 13.20 -5.43
C LEU A 230 25.73 13.05 -4.51
N GLY A 231 26.60 14.06 -4.47
CA GLY A 231 27.58 14.20 -3.41
C GLY A 231 26.82 14.35 -2.10
N VAL A 232 27.11 13.47 -1.14
CA VAL A 232 26.59 13.58 0.22
C VAL A 232 27.23 14.84 0.83
N LEU A 233 26.42 15.85 1.15
CA LEU A 233 26.77 16.93 2.06
C LEU A 233 26.58 16.46 3.50
#